data_AF-A0A6T7XTL6-F1
#
_entry.id   AF-A0A6T7XTL6-F1
#
_cell.length_a   1.000
_cell.length_b   1.000
_cell.length_c   1.000
_cell.angle_alpha   90.00
_cell.angle_beta   90.00
_cell.angle_gamma   90.00
#
_symmetry.space_group_name_H-M   'P 1'
#
loop_
_entity.id
_entity.type
_entity.pdbx_description
1 polymer ?
#
loop_
_entity_poly.entity_id
_entity_poly.type
_entity_poly.pdbx_seq_one_letter_code
_entity_poly.pdbx_strand_id
1 'polypeptide(L)'
;FGSHSSQPPKAAEGAEEVGGARARRRMVLLDAAVPAEDQWKQYLEETQVLPSLECGIEEMLRACADAAGSGRRKDPINFLAEWLMRHNPRHNPAMAQHLAKMASVSADRQAQEMAEEEARRAYEADKARIEAERAEAEAPPVAE
;
A
#
# COMPACT_ATOMS: atom_id res chain seq x y z
N PHE A 1 -1.13 62.01 -16.57
CA PHE A 1 -2.57 62.26 -16.39
C PHE A 1 -3.28 61.97 -17.71
N GLY A 2 -3.66 60.72 -17.92
CA GLY A 2 -4.51 60.29 -19.03
C GLY A 2 -5.75 59.65 -18.41
N SER A 3 -6.90 60.29 -18.64
CA SER A 3 -8.18 60.02 -17.98
C SER A 3 -8.81 58.69 -18.40
N HIS A 4 -9.60 58.17 -17.46
CA HIS A 4 -10.49 57.02 -17.55
C HIS A 4 -11.53 57.08 -18.70
N SER A 5 -11.81 55.92 -19.27
CA SER A 5 -13.07 55.48 -19.90
C SER A 5 -12.96 53.96 -20.08
N SER A 6 -13.95 53.08 -19.90
CA SER A 6 -15.31 53.11 -19.37
C SER A 6 -15.71 51.65 -19.10
N GLN A 7 -16.70 51.49 -18.23
CA GLN A 7 -17.29 50.29 -17.60
C GLN A 7 -17.61 49.05 -18.49
N PRO A 8 -17.73 47.84 -17.88
CA PRO A 8 -18.56 46.70 -18.34
C PRO A 8 -20.03 46.88 -17.85
N PRO A 9 -21.01 45.93 -17.90
CA PRO A 9 -21.15 44.62 -18.56
C PRO A 9 -22.48 44.52 -19.40
N LYS A 10 -22.77 43.37 -20.04
CA LYS A 10 -24.18 42.95 -20.23
C LYS A 10 -24.31 41.44 -20.41
N ALA A 11 -25.09 40.83 -19.52
CA ALA A 11 -25.60 39.46 -19.58
C ALA A 11 -27.01 39.44 -20.21
N ALA A 12 -27.52 38.20 -20.41
CA ALA A 12 -28.89 37.78 -20.76
C ALA A 12 -29.16 37.64 -22.27
N GLU A 13 -29.88 36.65 -22.82
CA GLU A 13 -30.53 35.40 -22.37
C GLU A 13 -31.21 34.80 -23.63
N GLY A 14 -31.58 33.51 -23.62
CA GLY A 14 -32.62 32.92 -24.47
C GLY A 14 -32.11 32.21 -25.74
N ALA A 15 -31.95 30.88 -25.78
CA ALA A 15 -32.97 29.81 -25.82
C ALA A 15 -33.58 29.60 -27.22
N GLU A 16 -33.33 28.44 -27.84
CA GLU A 16 -34.39 27.50 -28.23
C GLU A 16 -33.83 26.11 -28.58
N GLU A 17 -34.51 25.10 -28.04
CA GLU A 17 -34.32 23.66 -28.22
C GLU A 17 -34.58 23.19 -29.66
N VAL A 18 -33.89 22.14 -30.11
CA VAL A 18 -34.55 20.99 -30.76
C VAL A 18 -33.74 19.71 -30.53
N GLY A 19 -34.35 18.70 -29.94
CA GLY A 19 -34.25 17.35 -30.49
C GLY A 19 -33.63 16.26 -29.62
N GLY A 20 -34.49 15.35 -29.17
CA GLY A 20 -34.16 13.93 -29.20
C GLY A 20 -33.92 13.27 -27.85
N ALA A 21 -35.02 13.00 -27.15
CA ALA A 21 -35.07 12.03 -26.06
C ALA A 21 -34.58 10.66 -26.53
N ARG A 22 -33.31 10.34 -26.25
CA ARG A 22 -32.83 8.96 -26.22
C ARG A 22 -32.48 8.66 -24.78
N ALA A 23 -33.45 8.05 -24.09
CA ALA A 23 -33.31 7.53 -22.74
C ALA A 23 -32.10 6.59 -22.68
N ARG A 24 -30.94 7.14 -22.37
CA ARG A 24 -29.79 6.38 -21.90
C ARG A 24 -30.19 5.94 -20.50
N ARG A 25 -30.58 4.67 -20.37
CA ARG A 25 -30.56 3.99 -19.08
C ARG A 25 -29.13 4.13 -18.56
N ARG A 26 -28.90 5.17 -17.75
CA ARG A 26 -27.71 5.30 -16.93
C ARG A 26 -27.87 4.21 -15.90
N MET A 27 -27.30 3.05 -16.20
CA MET A 27 -27.02 2.04 -15.20
C MET A 27 -26.05 2.71 -14.23
N VAL A 28 -26.61 3.32 -13.18
CA VAL A 28 -25.86 3.72 -12.01
C VAL A 28 -25.42 2.39 -11.42
N LEU A 29 -24.22 1.94 -11.82
CA LEU A 29 -23.48 0.99 -11.02
C LEU A 29 -23.48 1.61 -9.63
N LEU A 30 -24.07 0.92 -8.64
CA LEU A 30 -23.99 1.35 -7.27
C LEU A 30 -22.51 1.57 -6.98
N ASP A 31 -22.15 2.83 -6.83
CA ASP A 31 -20.90 3.25 -6.23
C ASP A 31 -20.98 2.66 -4.82
N ALA A 32 -20.36 1.50 -4.64
CA ALA A 32 -20.20 0.88 -3.34
C ALA A 32 -19.32 1.87 -2.58
N ALA A 33 -19.97 2.82 -1.90
CA ALA A 33 -19.31 3.83 -1.11
C ALA A 33 -18.46 3.08 -0.07
N VAL A 34 -17.18 2.96 -0.37
CA VAL A 34 -16.18 2.42 0.54
C VAL A 34 -16.33 3.22 1.83
N PRO A 35 -16.62 2.57 2.97
CA PRO A 35 -16.77 3.26 4.24
C PRO A 35 -15.58 4.20 4.43
N ALA A 36 -15.81 5.42 4.93
CA ALA A 36 -14.74 6.39 5.14
C ALA A 36 -13.58 5.84 6.01
N GLU A 37 -13.86 4.81 6.81
CA GLU A 37 -12.88 4.06 7.61
C GLU A 37 -11.92 3.17 6.80
N ASP A 38 -12.19 2.90 5.52
CA ASP A 38 -11.29 2.14 4.64
C ASP A 38 -10.52 3.05 3.68
N GLN A 39 -10.97 4.29 3.49
CA GLN A 39 -10.31 5.26 2.60
C GLN A 39 -8.91 5.67 3.09
N TRP A 40 -8.69 5.77 4.41
CA TRP A 40 -7.36 6.12 4.94
C TRP A 40 -6.39 4.94 4.86
N LYS A 41 -6.85 3.70 5.03
CA LYS A 41 -6.03 2.49 4.83
C LYS A 41 -5.62 2.37 3.38
N GLN A 42 -6.59 2.47 2.49
CA GLN A 42 -6.36 2.45 1.05
C GLN A 42 -5.42 3.57 0.62
N TYR A 43 -5.58 4.79 1.16
CA TYR A 43 -4.64 5.88 0.91
C TYR A 43 -3.23 5.53 1.37
N LEU A 44 -3.05 4.98 2.58
CA LEU A 44 -1.74 4.61 3.11
C LEU A 44 -1.06 3.48 2.30
N GLU A 45 -1.86 2.54 1.80
CA GLU A 45 -1.41 1.45 0.92
C GLU A 45 -1.01 1.98 -0.47
N GLU A 46 -1.82 2.83 -1.07
CA GLU A 46 -1.61 3.36 -2.42
C GLU A 46 -0.48 4.40 -2.50
N THR A 47 -0.29 5.21 -1.45
CA THR A 47 0.66 6.35 -1.51
C THR A 47 2.10 6.02 -1.11
N GLN A 48 2.43 4.75 -0.86
CA GLN A 48 3.79 4.32 -0.45
C GLN A 48 4.30 5.08 0.79
N VAL A 49 3.38 5.61 1.60
CA VAL A 49 3.71 6.44 2.78
C VAL A 49 4.37 5.60 3.86
N LEU A 50 3.83 4.40 4.13
CA LEU A 50 4.38 3.50 5.14
C LEU A 50 5.81 3.03 4.79
N PRO A 51 6.09 2.50 3.57
CA PRO A 51 7.47 2.17 3.18
C PRO A 51 8.43 3.37 3.22
N SER A 52 7.96 4.56 2.81
CA SER A 52 8.77 5.78 2.88
C SER A 52 9.12 6.17 4.32
N LEU A 53 8.18 6.00 5.24
CA LEU A 53 8.38 6.25 6.67
C LEU A 53 9.37 5.26 7.28
N GLU A 54 9.28 3.98 6.94
CA GLU A 54 10.22 2.95 7.41
C GLU A 54 11.65 3.29 7.02
N CYS A 55 11.92 3.57 5.74
CA CYS A 55 13.25 3.99 5.27
C CYS A 55 13.72 5.28 5.97
N GLY A 56 12.82 6.25 6.13
CA GLY A 56 13.14 7.52 6.79
C GLY A 56 13.50 7.34 8.27
N ILE A 57 12.82 6.45 8.98
CA ILE A 57 13.10 6.14 10.39
C ILE A 57 14.46 5.44 10.52
N GLU A 58 14.79 4.49 9.64
CA GLU A 58 16.10 3.84 9.64
C GLU A 58 17.24 4.85 9.45
N GLU A 59 17.10 5.75 8.48
CA GLU A 59 18.10 6.79 8.22
C GLU A 59 18.17 7.81 9.37
N MET A 60 17.04 8.11 10.01
CA MET A 60 17.00 8.95 11.20
C MET A 60 17.76 8.30 12.36
N LEU A 61 17.54 7.02 12.62
CA LEU A 61 18.24 6.29 13.67
C LEU A 61 19.75 6.24 13.41
N ARG A 62 20.18 5.95 12.17
CA ARG A 62 21.60 6.01 11.77
C ARG A 62 22.20 7.38 12.03
N ALA A 63 21.53 8.43 11.55
CA ALA A 63 22.00 9.79 11.70
C ALA A 63 22.05 10.26 13.17
N CYS A 64 21.12 9.81 14.00
CA CYS A 64 21.13 10.08 15.44
C CYS A 64 22.26 9.32 16.14
N ALA A 65 22.53 8.07 15.76
CA ALA A 65 23.64 7.28 16.30
C ALA A 65 25.00 7.90 15.93
N ASP A 66 25.19 8.31 14.68
CA ASP A 66 26.41 8.98 14.22
C ASP A 66 26.63 10.34 14.91
N ALA A 67 25.55 11.09 15.13
CA ALA A 67 25.59 12.33 15.89
C ALA A 67 26.05 12.08 17.34
N ALA A 68 25.47 11.07 18.00
CA ALA A 68 25.85 10.68 19.35
C ALA A 68 27.34 10.28 19.44
N GLY A 69 27.84 9.50 18.48
CA GLY A 69 29.25 9.13 18.39
C GLY A 69 30.21 10.31 18.19
N SER A 70 29.73 11.41 17.62
CA SER A 70 30.49 12.66 17.44
C SER A 70 30.21 13.73 18.49
N GLY A 71 29.49 13.40 19.57
CA GLY A 71 29.14 14.32 20.65
C GLY A 71 28.15 15.42 20.25
N ARG A 72 27.48 15.27 19.10
CA ARG A 72 26.48 16.21 18.59
C ARG A 72 25.07 15.67 18.83
N ARG A 73 24.10 16.57 18.94
CA ARG A 73 22.68 16.21 19.00
C ARG A 73 22.01 16.53 17.67
N LYS A 74 21.22 15.60 17.17
CA LYS A 74 20.38 15.78 15.99
C LYS A 74 18.93 15.71 16.41
N ASP A 75 18.10 16.63 15.92
CA ASP A 75 16.67 16.58 16.13
C ASP A 75 16.06 15.52 15.21
N PRO A 76 15.51 14.43 15.75
CA PRO A 76 14.99 13.32 14.96
C PRO A 76 13.77 13.72 14.13
N ILE A 77 12.87 14.54 14.66
CA ILE A 77 11.61 14.90 13.99
C ILE A 77 11.91 15.80 12.78
N ASN A 78 12.75 16.82 12.99
CA ASN A 78 13.14 17.72 11.91
C ASN A 78 13.95 16.98 10.84
N PHE A 79 14.85 16.07 11.23
CA PHE A 79 15.58 15.26 10.27
C PHE A 79 14.65 14.38 9.43
N LEU A 80 13.72 13.67 10.07
CA LEU A 80 12.78 12.78 9.39
C LEU A 80 11.90 13.57 8.40
N ALA A 81 11.38 14.73 8.81
CA ALA A 81 10.57 15.59 7.95
C ALA A 81 11.37 16.06 6.71
N GLU A 82 12.59 16.56 6.90
CA GLU A 82 13.46 16.95 5.79
C GLU A 82 13.78 15.77 4.85
N TRP A 83 14.04 14.60 5.43
CA TRP A 83 14.35 13.39 4.67
C TRP A 83 13.17 12.98 3.79
N LEU A 84 11.96 12.94 4.36
CA LEU A 84 10.73 12.58 3.65
C LEU A 84 10.39 13.57 2.53
N MET A 85 10.64 14.86 2.75
CA MET A 85 10.45 15.88 1.72
C MET A 85 11.40 15.67 0.52
N ARG A 86 12.68 15.38 0.79
CA ARG A 86 13.70 15.15 -0.26
C ARG A 86 13.49 13.82 -1.00
N HIS A 87 12.92 12.83 -0.32
CA HIS A 87 12.74 11.48 -0.83
C HIS A 87 11.27 11.14 -1.15
N ASN A 88 10.42 12.14 -1.33
CA ASN A 88 9.03 11.89 -1.69
C ASN A 88 8.96 11.14 -3.03
N PRO A 89 8.41 9.91 -3.09
CA PRO A 89 8.43 9.08 -4.30
C PRO A 89 7.64 9.70 -5.47
N ARG A 90 6.72 10.64 -5.21
CA ARG A 90 6.01 11.38 -6.27
C ARG A 90 6.92 12.33 -7.05
N HIS A 91 8.01 12.77 -6.44
CA HIS A 91 8.93 13.75 -7.01
C HIS A 91 10.37 13.23 -7.13
N ASN A 92 10.67 12.08 -6.51
CA ASN A 92 11.96 11.43 -6.52
C ASN A 92 11.84 10.02 -7.14
N PRO A 93 12.13 9.86 -8.44
CA PRO A 93 11.96 8.57 -9.14
C PRO A 93 12.93 7.49 -8.63
N ALA A 94 14.10 7.87 -8.12
CA ALA A 94 15.05 6.91 -7.54
C ALA A 94 14.47 6.28 -6.27
N MET A 95 13.81 7.08 -5.42
CA MET A 95 13.14 6.55 -4.24
C MET A 95 11.94 5.67 -4.63
N ALA A 96 11.14 6.08 -5.63
CA ALA A 96 10.04 5.25 -6.12
C ALA A 96 10.51 3.86 -6.61
N GLN A 97 11.63 3.81 -7.34
CA GLN A 97 12.23 2.55 -7.79
C GLN A 97 12.78 1.73 -6.62
N HIS A 98 13.39 2.37 -5.63
CA HIS A 98 13.90 1.71 -4.44
C HIS A 98 12.77 1.02 -3.66
N LEU A 99 11.67 1.74 -3.41
CA LEU A 99 10.50 1.20 -2.72
C LEU A 99 9.85 0.06 -3.50
N ALA A 100 9.73 0.19 -4.83
CA ALA A 100 9.22 -0.89 -5.68
C ALA A 100 10.07 -2.17 -5.59
N LYS A 101 11.40 -2.02 -5.54
CA LYS A 101 12.32 -3.16 -5.37
C LYS A 101 12.22 -3.78 -3.98
N MET A 102 12.03 -2.98 -2.93
CA MET A 102 11.81 -3.51 -1.59
C MET A 102 10.51 -4.30 -1.50
N ALA A 103 9.43 -3.77 -2.08
CA ALA A 103 8.13 -4.43 -2.13
C ALA A 103 8.19 -5.77 -2.89
N SER A 104 8.97 -5.85 -3.98
CA SER A 104 9.14 -7.12 -4.70
C SER A 104 9.90 -8.15 -3.85
N VAL A 105 10.99 -7.75 -3.20
CA VAL A 105 11.81 -8.65 -2.37
C VAL A 105 11.01 -9.16 -1.15
N SER A 106 10.20 -8.32 -0.52
CA SER A 106 9.37 -8.75 0.61
C SER A 106 8.25 -9.71 0.16
N ALA A 107 7.62 -9.46 -0.99
CA ALA A 107 6.62 -10.36 -1.55
C ALA A 107 7.22 -11.74 -1.90
N ASP A 108 8.40 -11.76 -2.52
CA ASP A 108 9.11 -13.01 -2.84
C ASP A 108 9.43 -13.82 -1.58
N ARG A 109 9.87 -13.13 -0.52
CA ARG A 109 10.16 -13.76 0.77
C ARG A 109 8.90 -14.34 1.42
N GLN A 110 7.80 -13.60 1.44
CA GLN A 110 6.54 -14.09 1.99
C GLN A 110 6.01 -15.31 1.21
N ALA A 111 6.15 -15.31 -0.11
CA ALA A 111 5.78 -16.44 -0.94
C ALA A 111 6.62 -17.70 -0.63
N GLN A 112 7.92 -17.52 -0.40
CA GLN A 112 8.80 -18.61 0.04
C GLN A 112 8.43 -19.14 1.43
N GLU A 113 8.20 -18.26 2.40
CA GLU A 113 7.82 -18.64 3.76
C GLU A 113 6.49 -19.42 3.77
N MET A 114 5.50 -19.00 2.97
CA MET A 114 4.25 -19.74 2.81
C MET A 114 4.45 -21.10 2.12
N ALA A 115 5.26 -21.16 1.06
CA ALA A 115 5.55 -22.42 0.37
C ALA A 115 6.28 -23.43 1.28
N GLU A 116 7.21 -22.96 2.10
CA GLU A 116 7.89 -23.79 3.11
C GLU A 116 6.93 -24.30 4.18
N GLU A 117 6.01 -23.46 4.65
CA GLU A 117 5.01 -23.88 5.63
C GLU A 117 4.02 -24.89 5.05
N GLU A 118 3.57 -24.70 3.81
CA GLU A 118 2.73 -25.67 3.09
C GLU A 118 3.45 -27.00 2.89
N ALA A 119 4.72 -26.97 2.48
CA ALA A 119 5.53 -28.18 2.34
C ALA A 119 5.71 -28.92 3.67
N ARG A 120 5.92 -28.18 4.77
CA ARG A 120 6.02 -28.77 6.11
C ARG A 120 4.72 -29.43 6.53
N ARG A 121 3.57 -28.77 6.33
CA ARG A 121 2.25 -29.34 6.63
C ARG A 121 1.96 -30.59 5.80
N ALA A 122 2.31 -30.59 4.52
CA ALA A 122 2.16 -31.75 3.66
C ALA A 122 3.01 -32.94 4.13
N TYR A 123 4.26 -32.68 4.52
CA TYR A 123 5.16 -33.70 5.07
C TYR A 123 4.64 -34.27 6.39
N GLU A 124 4.18 -33.42 7.31
CA GLU A 124 3.59 -33.86 8.59
C GLU A 124 2.33 -34.72 8.37
N ALA A 125 1.47 -34.33 7.43
CA ALA A 125 0.27 -35.10 7.07
C ALA A 125 0.62 -36.47 6.46
N ASP A 126 1.61 -36.54 5.57
CA ASP A 126 2.06 -37.79 4.95
C ASP A 126 2.69 -38.73 5.98
N LYS A 127 3.53 -38.18 6.87
CA LYS A 127 4.10 -38.92 8.00
C LYS A 127 3.02 -39.50 8.91
N ALA A 128 2.02 -38.70 9.27
CA ALA A 128 0.91 -39.15 10.10
C ALA A 128 0.08 -40.26 9.41
N ARG A 129 -0.11 -40.17 8.09
CA ARG A 129 -0.77 -41.24 7.31
C ARG A 129 0.01 -42.55 7.37
N ILE A 130 1.32 -42.50 7.14
CA ILE A 130 2.19 -43.69 7.16
C ILE A 130 2.22 -44.32 8.56
N GLU A 131 2.29 -43.50 9.61
CA GLU A 131 2.24 -43.98 11.00
C GLU A 131 0.89 -44.63 11.33
N ALA A 132 -0.23 -44.07 10.85
CA ALA A 132 -1.56 -44.65 11.02
C ALA A 132 -1.72 -45.98 10.28
N GLU A 133 -1.29 -46.06 9.00
CA GLU A 133 -1.34 -47.30 8.21
C GLU A 133 -0.49 -48.41 8.84
N ARG A 134 0.67 -48.05 9.41
CA ARG A 134 1.53 -49.01 10.13
C ARG A 134 0.89 -49.50 11.43
N ALA A 135 0.26 -48.61 12.19
CA ALA A 135 -0.43 -48.97 13.42
C ALA A 135 -1.64 -49.89 13.16
N GLU A 136 -2.36 -49.67 12.05
CA GLU A 136 -3.47 -50.53 11.62
C GLU A 136 -2.98 -51.92 11.16
N ALA A 137 -1.83 -51.99 10.48
CA ALA A 137 -1.22 -53.24 10.06
C ALA A 137 -0.64 -54.09 11.23
N GLU A 138 -0.36 -53.47 12.38
CA GLU A 138 0.18 -54.13 13.58
C GLU A 138 -0.93 -54.59 14.56
N ALA A 139 -2.20 -54.29 14.29
CA ALA A 139 -3.32 -54.77 15.09
C ALA A 139 -3.48 -56.30 14.93
N PRO A 140 -3.41 -57.10 16.02
CA PRO A 140 -3.53 -58.55 15.93
C PRO A 140 -4.95 -58.95 15.48
N PRO A 141 -5.11 -60.01 14.67
CA PRO A 141 -6.44 -60.49 14.29
C PRO A 141 -7.20 -60.87 15.57
N VAL A 142 -8.36 -60.23 15.76
CA VAL A 142 -9.28 -60.57 16.84
C VAL A 142 -9.71 -62.01 16.62
N ALA A 143 -9.20 -62.92 17.46
CA ALA A 143 -9.58 -64.32 17.45
C ALA A 143 -10.99 -64.45 18.05
N GLU A 144 -11.95 -64.90 17.24
CA GLU A 144 -13.29 -65.36 17.66
C GLU A 144 -13.23 -66.69 18.42
#